data_AF-A0A316VLX6-F1
#
_entry.id   AF-A0A316VLX6-F1
#
_cell.length_a   1.000
_cell.length_b   1.000
_cell.length_c   1.000
_cell.angle_alpha   90.00
_cell.angle_beta   90.00
_cell.angle_gamma   90.00
#
_symmetry.space_group_name_H-M   'P 1'
#
loop_
_entity.id
_entity.type
_entity.pdbx_description
1 polymer ?
#
loop_
_entity_poly.entity_id
_entity_poly.type
_entity_poly.pdbx_seq_one_letter_code
_entity_poly.pdbx_strand_id
1 'polypeptide(L)'
;MITIPLQVIINAGSQNDGSSSPTSSKEILRSLMQDVNAAKDSACTVKKKAEKRPKGFLRKDVMIERNIKFLLKHNQNLSVEDAKEQAIRRYEAYIDTQREKSRLRSQEHRKVKEFVRRIDPNLAKMVTRDPPTKKIHFIARKEAQIKREHVGIQHPDASKMAQKMYDDLVEDRKRRQNRFKEAKKQKNIQTGRKKQ
;
A
#
# COMPACT_ATOMS: atom_id res chain seq x y z
N MET A 1 -52.54 -13.71 -34.19
CA MET A 1 -51.80 -14.14 -32.98
C MET A 1 -51.25 -12.88 -32.33
N ILE A 2 -52.16 -12.15 -31.66
CA ILE A 2 -52.42 -12.10 -30.21
C ILE A 2 -51.37 -11.26 -29.50
N THR A 3 -51.92 -10.15 -29.02
CA THR A 3 -51.39 -8.93 -28.44
C THR A 3 -51.07 -9.11 -26.95
N ILE A 4 -50.18 -8.25 -26.46
CA ILE A 4 -49.59 -8.11 -25.12
C ILE A 4 -50.67 -7.99 -24.00
N PRO A 5 -50.32 -8.19 -22.72
CA PRO A 5 -50.17 -6.97 -21.91
C PRO A 5 -49.03 -6.96 -20.88
N LEU A 6 -48.39 -5.78 -20.78
CA LEU A 6 -47.68 -5.31 -19.59
C LEU A 6 -48.63 -5.34 -18.39
N GLN A 7 -48.24 -6.01 -17.31
CA GLN A 7 -48.84 -5.75 -16.01
C GLN A 7 -47.97 -4.77 -15.24
N VAL A 8 -48.37 -3.51 -15.33
CA VAL A 8 -48.08 -2.46 -14.34
C VAL A 8 -48.99 -2.76 -13.14
N ILE A 9 -48.41 -3.19 -12.03
CA ILE A 9 -49.15 -3.32 -10.77
C ILE A 9 -49.25 -1.92 -10.16
N ILE A 10 -50.42 -1.30 -10.36
CA ILE A 10 -50.93 -0.21 -9.54
C ILE A 10 -51.55 -0.86 -8.30
N ASN A 11 -50.92 -0.71 -7.14
CA ASN A 11 -51.62 -0.89 -5.87
C ASN A 11 -52.03 0.50 -5.36
N ALA A 12 -53.23 0.90 -5.76
CA ALA A 12 -54.02 1.92 -5.09
C ALA A 12 -54.97 1.19 -4.11
N GLY A 13 -54.62 1.20 -2.83
CA GLY A 13 -55.52 0.87 -1.73
C GLY A 13 -56.07 2.16 -1.14
N SER A 14 -57.32 2.46 -1.47
CA SER A 14 -58.12 3.59 -1.00
C SER A 14 -58.77 3.28 0.35
N GLN A 15 -58.65 4.16 1.34
CA GLN A 15 -59.71 4.49 2.30
C GLN A 15 -59.64 5.99 2.63
N ASN A 16 -60.82 6.63 2.56
CA ASN A 16 -61.08 8.06 2.70
C ASN A 16 -60.82 8.57 4.12
N ASP A 17 -60.41 9.84 4.25
CA ASP A 17 -61.23 10.89 4.87
C ASP A 17 -60.54 12.27 4.79
N GLY A 18 -61.26 13.26 4.24
CA GLY A 18 -61.27 14.64 4.72
C GLY A 18 -60.01 15.54 4.61
N SER A 19 -60.16 16.60 3.79
CA SER A 19 -59.62 17.96 3.97
C SER A 19 -58.31 18.37 3.26
N SER A 20 -58.51 19.15 2.18
CA SER A 20 -57.82 20.39 1.79
C SER A 20 -56.32 20.58 2.02
N SER A 21 -55.55 20.68 0.93
CA SER A 21 -54.78 21.89 0.54
C SER A 21 -53.86 21.55 -0.64
N PRO A 22 -53.69 22.43 -1.66
CA PRO A 22 -52.73 22.20 -2.72
C PRO A 22 -51.33 22.30 -2.11
N THR A 23 -50.58 21.20 -2.11
CA THR A 23 -49.15 21.23 -1.75
C THR A 23 -48.49 22.27 -2.63
N SER A 24 -48.15 23.42 -2.01
CA SER A 24 -47.59 24.56 -2.71
C SER A 24 -46.36 24.10 -3.46
N SER A 25 -46.11 24.58 -4.68
CA SER A 25 -44.89 24.24 -5.42
C SER A 25 -43.61 24.47 -4.60
N LYS A 26 -43.67 25.32 -3.57
CA LYS A 26 -42.60 25.52 -2.57
C LYS A 26 -42.36 24.33 -1.63
N GLU A 27 -43.40 23.59 -1.26
CA GLU A 27 -43.29 22.37 -0.43
C GLU A 27 -42.73 21.22 -1.25
N ILE A 28 -43.17 21.08 -2.50
CA ILE A 28 -42.58 20.12 -3.45
C ILE A 28 -41.09 20.46 -3.66
N LEU A 29 -40.75 21.74 -3.84
CA LEU A 29 -39.35 22.17 -3.97
C LEU A 29 -38.52 21.90 -2.71
N ARG A 30 -39.08 22.12 -1.51
CA ARG A 30 -38.40 21.82 -0.23
C ARG A 30 -38.17 20.33 -0.04
N SER A 31 -39.15 19.49 -0.37
CA SER A 31 -39.04 18.04 -0.33
C SER A 31 -37.94 17.55 -1.29
N LEU A 32 -37.95 18.05 -2.53
CA LEU A 32 -36.90 17.75 -3.51
C LEU A 32 -35.52 18.22 -3.06
N MET A 33 -35.41 19.40 -2.44
CA MET A 33 -34.12 19.88 -1.91
C MET A 33 -33.65 19.06 -0.70
N GLN A 34 -34.56 18.58 0.15
CA GLN A 34 -34.22 17.68 1.25
C GLN A 34 -33.75 16.32 0.74
N ASP A 35 -34.39 15.76 -0.26
CA ASP A 35 -33.98 14.48 -0.88
C ASP A 35 -32.62 14.62 -1.59
N VAL A 36 -32.37 15.74 -2.27
CA VAL A 36 -31.06 16.03 -2.90
C VAL A 36 -29.97 16.23 -1.86
N ASN A 37 -30.27 16.84 -0.72
CA ASN A 37 -29.31 17.01 0.37
C ASN A 37 -29.05 15.68 1.12
N ALA A 38 -30.09 14.87 1.36
CA ALA A 38 -29.94 13.52 1.91
C ALA A 38 -29.17 12.58 0.96
N ALA A 39 -29.34 12.75 -0.35
CA ALA A 39 -28.54 12.05 -1.36
C ALA A 39 -27.08 12.54 -1.38
N LYS A 40 -26.82 13.83 -1.12
CA LYS A 40 -25.45 14.36 -0.98
C LYS A 40 -24.74 13.91 0.30
N ASP A 41 -25.48 13.80 1.40
CA ASP A 41 -24.94 13.36 2.69
C ASP A 41 -24.69 11.84 2.73
N SER A 42 -25.52 11.04 2.04
CA SER A 42 -25.27 9.61 1.80
C SER A 42 -24.20 9.37 0.72
N ALA A 43 -24.01 10.31 -0.21
CA ALA A 43 -22.85 10.41 -1.08
C ALA A 43 -21.64 11.09 -0.41
N CYS A 44 -21.45 10.83 0.89
CA CYS A 44 -20.11 10.79 1.48
C CYS A 44 -19.31 9.74 0.71
N THR A 45 -18.79 10.16 -0.44
CA THR A 45 -17.73 9.49 -1.15
C THR A 45 -16.56 9.55 -0.20
N VAL A 46 -16.48 8.54 0.67
CA VAL A 46 -15.24 8.15 1.32
C VAL A 46 -14.29 8.01 0.17
N LYS A 47 -13.48 9.06 -0.08
CA LYS A 47 -12.36 9.00 -0.99
C LYS A 47 -11.56 7.84 -0.44
N LYS A 48 -11.72 6.65 -1.03
CA LYS A 48 -10.97 5.46 -0.66
C LYS A 48 -9.53 5.94 -0.76
N LYS A 49 -8.91 6.19 0.39
CA LYS A 49 -7.52 6.67 0.42
C LYS A 49 -6.79 5.65 -0.41
N ALA A 50 -6.27 6.08 -1.57
CA ALA A 50 -5.62 5.19 -2.53
C ALA A 50 -4.71 4.30 -1.71
N GLU A 51 -5.04 3.00 -1.68
CA GLU A 51 -4.49 2.08 -0.70
C GLU A 51 -2.98 2.12 -0.89
N LYS A 52 -2.31 2.82 0.04
CA LYS A 52 -0.92 3.22 -0.18
C LYS A 52 -0.13 1.93 -0.22
N ARG A 53 0.24 1.51 -1.44
CA ARG A 53 1.10 0.34 -1.62
C ARG A 53 2.31 0.56 -0.73
N PRO A 54 2.70 -0.45 0.05
CA PRO A 54 3.79 -0.27 1.00
C PRO A 54 5.05 0.14 0.20
N LYS A 55 5.87 1.06 0.74
CA LYS A 55 7.03 1.61 0.02
C LYS A 55 8.15 0.56 -0.02
N GLY A 56 8.82 0.40 -1.16
CA GLY A 56 10.04 -0.44 -1.29
C GLY A 56 9.86 -1.85 -1.83
N PHE A 57 8.69 -2.21 -2.36
CA PHE A 57 8.44 -3.52 -2.99
C PHE A 57 8.65 -3.45 -4.50
N LEU A 58 8.91 -4.61 -5.13
CA LEU A 58 9.07 -4.71 -6.57
C LEU A 58 7.87 -4.06 -7.26
N ARG A 59 8.14 -3.26 -8.30
CA ARG A 59 7.08 -2.64 -9.09
C ARG A 59 6.19 -3.74 -9.70
N LYS A 60 4.88 -3.45 -9.83
CA LYS A 60 3.85 -4.41 -10.27
C LYS A 60 4.25 -5.12 -11.58
N ASP A 61 4.68 -4.33 -12.57
CA ASP A 61 5.19 -4.79 -13.86
C ASP A 61 6.33 -5.80 -13.70
N VAL A 62 7.37 -5.45 -12.95
CA VAL A 62 8.55 -6.32 -12.75
C VAL A 62 8.19 -7.63 -12.06
N MET A 63 7.30 -7.59 -11.07
CA MET A 63 6.89 -8.79 -10.35
C MET A 63 6.02 -9.71 -11.21
N ILE A 64 5.09 -9.14 -11.99
CA ILE A 64 4.25 -9.89 -12.93
C ILE A 64 5.13 -10.55 -13.99
N GLU A 65 6.08 -9.84 -14.59
CA GLU A 65 6.99 -10.41 -15.59
C GLU A 65 7.81 -11.58 -15.05
N ARG A 66 8.32 -11.47 -13.81
CA ARG A 66 9.05 -12.56 -13.15
C ARG A 66 8.15 -13.78 -12.92
N ASN A 67 6.91 -13.55 -12.49
CA ASN A 67 5.95 -14.62 -12.26
C ASN A 67 5.52 -15.31 -13.57
N ILE A 68 5.30 -14.56 -14.65
CA ILE A 68 4.99 -15.13 -15.98
C ILE A 68 6.13 -16.01 -16.45
N LYS A 69 7.38 -15.50 -16.41
CA LYS A 69 8.58 -16.29 -16.80
C LYS A 69 8.71 -17.56 -15.98
N PHE A 70 8.46 -17.48 -14.67
CA PHE A 70 8.46 -18.64 -13.79
C PHE A 70 7.38 -19.65 -14.17
N LEU A 71 6.14 -19.19 -14.37
CA LEU A 71 4.99 -20.04 -14.69
C LEU A 71 5.16 -20.77 -16.03
N LEU A 72 5.61 -20.07 -17.07
CA LEU A 72 5.85 -20.66 -18.39
C LEU A 72 7.05 -21.61 -18.39
N LYS A 73 8.07 -21.36 -17.57
CA LYS A 73 9.22 -22.25 -17.43
C LYS A 73 8.85 -23.58 -16.76
N HIS A 74 7.95 -23.55 -15.78
CA HIS A 74 7.59 -24.72 -14.99
C HIS A 74 6.32 -25.44 -15.48
N ASN A 75 5.47 -24.79 -16.27
CA ASN A 75 4.27 -25.38 -16.85
C ASN A 75 4.30 -25.22 -18.38
N GLN A 76 4.82 -26.21 -19.09
CA GLN A 76 5.00 -26.15 -20.55
C GLN A 76 3.69 -26.09 -21.34
N ASN A 77 2.58 -26.53 -20.76
CA ASN A 77 1.24 -26.52 -21.39
C ASN A 77 0.40 -25.30 -21.00
N LEU A 78 0.96 -24.35 -20.25
CA LEU A 78 0.23 -23.18 -19.79
C LEU A 78 0.17 -22.12 -20.89
N SER A 79 -1.04 -21.68 -21.22
CA SER A 79 -1.26 -20.53 -22.10
C SER A 79 -0.62 -19.26 -21.52
N VAL A 80 -0.15 -18.39 -22.41
CA VAL A 80 0.41 -17.08 -22.02
C VAL A 80 -0.63 -16.21 -21.29
N GLU A 81 -1.91 -16.31 -21.67
CA GLU A 81 -2.98 -15.55 -21.01
C GLU A 81 -3.26 -16.09 -19.60
N ASP A 82 -3.29 -17.42 -19.43
CA ASP A 82 -3.45 -18.04 -18.11
C ASP A 82 -2.25 -17.73 -17.20
N ALA A 83 -1.04 -17.70 -17.76
CA ALA A 83 0.17 -17.32 -17.03
C ALA A 83 0.12 -15.85 -16.55
N LYS A 84 -0.43 -14.94 -17.35
CA LYS A 84 -0.65 -13.54 -16.95
C LYS A 84 -1.65 -13.43 -15.81
N GLU A 85 -2.80 -14.11 -15.92
CA GLU A 85 -3.84 -14.06 -14.89
C GLU A 85 -3.32 -14.63 -13.55
N GLN A 86 -2.65 -15.78 -13.58
CA GLN A 86 -2.02 -16.36 -12.39
C GLN A 86 -0.91 -15.48 -11.81
N ALA A 87 -0.11 -14.81 -12.66
CA ALA A 87 0.91 -13.88 -12.21
C ALA A 87 0.34 -12.66 -11.49
N ILE A 88 -0.82 -12.16 -11.95
CA ILE A 88 -1.56 -11.07 -11.30
C ILE A 88 -2.08 -11.53 -9.93
N ARG A 89 -2.74 -12.69 -9.85
CA ARG A 89 -3.24 -13.25 -8.57
C ARG A 89 -2.10 -13.44 -7.55
N ARG A 90 -0.95 -13.98 -8.01
CA ARG A 90 0.25 -14.11 -7.15
C ARG A 90 0.79 -12.76 -6.67
N TYR A 91 0.75 -11.73 -7.51
CA TYR A 91 1.16 -10.39 -7.12
C TYR A 91 0.19 -9.78 -6.10
N GLU A 92 -1.11 -9.98 -6.25
CA GLU A 92 -2.13 -9.49 -5.29
C GLU A 92 -1.95 -10.15 -3.92
N ALA A 93 -1.84 -11.49 -3.88
CA ALA A 93 -1.56 -12.23 -2.65
C ALA A 93 -0.25 -11.78 -1.98
N TYR A 94 0.79 -11.50 -2.78
CA TYR A 94 2.04 -10.93 -2.28
C TYR A 94 1.81 -9.57 -1.62
N ILE A 95 1.07 -8.67 -2.26
CA ILE A 95 0.78 -7.34 -1.71
C ILE A 95 0.00 -7.46 -0.40
N ASP A 96 -1.00 -8.33 -0.32
CA ASP A 96 -1.77 -8.53 0.92
C ASP A 96 -0.89 -9.06 2.05
N THR A 97 0.00 -10.01 1.74
CA THR A 97 1.01 -10.47 2.70
C THR A 97 1.92 -9.32 3.18
N GLN A 98 2.32 -8.41 2.29
CA GLN A 98 3.14 -7.26 2.67
C GLN A 98 2.37 -6.22 3.48
N ARG A 99 1.08 -6.03 3.20
CA ARG A 99 0.17 -5.19 4.00
C ARG A 99 0.05 -5.73 5.41
N GLU A 100 -0.17 -7.03 5.55
CA GLU A 100 -0.28 -7.67 6.87
C GLU A 100 1.03 -7.57 7.66
N LYS A 101 2.17 -7.87 7.03
CA LYS A 101 3.50 -7.66 7.65
C LYS A 101 3.70 -6.21 8.09
N SER A 102 3.26 -5.24 7.29
CA SER A 102 3.33 -3.83 7.67
C SER A 102 2.40 -3.47 8.83
N ARG A 103 1.20 -4.08 8.87
CA ARG A 103 0.22 -3.90 9.95
C ARG A 103 0.77 -4.42 11.28
N LEU A 104 1.24 -5.68 11.30
CA LEU A 104 1.83 -6.31 12.50
C LEU A 104 3.00 -5.51 13.05
N ARG A 105 3.96 -5.11 12.19
CA ARG A 105 5.09 -4.24 12.61
C ARG A 105 4.64 -2.91 13.21
N SER A 106 3.55 -2.34 12.70
CA SER A 106 3.02 -1.08 13.23
C SER A 106 2.37 -1.27 14.59
N GLN A 107 1.67 -2.39 14.81
CA GLN A 107 1.10 -2.74 16.11
C GLN A 107 2.19 -3.01 17.14
N GLU A 108 3.21 -3.80 16.79
CA GLU A 108 4.36 -4.08 17.66
C GLU A 108 5.08 -2.79 18.06
N HIS A 109 5.39 -1.93 17.09
CA HIS A 109 6.02 -0.65 17.35
C HIS A 109 5.19 0.22 18.31
N ARG A 110 3.86 0.23 18.14
CA ARG A 110 2.96 0.95 19.06
C ARG A 110 3.06 0.40 20.49
N LYS A 111 3.02 -0.92 20.66
CA LYS A 111 3.16 -1.57 21.98
C LYS A 111 4.49 -1.23 22.63
N VAL A 112 5.60 -1.33 21.89
CA VAL A 112 6.94 -0.98 22.40
C VAL A 112 7.00 0.49 22.80
N LYS A 113 6.49 1.39 21.96
CA LYS A 113 6.49 2.83 22.25
C LYS A 113 5.63 3.16 23.47
N GLU A 114 4.47 2.52 23.62
CA GLU A 114 3.61 2.68 24.80
C GLU A 114 4.29 2.18 26.07
N PHE A 115 4.98 1.03 26.01
CA PHE A 115 5.78 0.52 27.12
C PHE A 115 6.91 1.48 27.52
N VAL A 116 7.73 1.91 26.55
CA VAL A 116 8.82 2.86 26.80
C VAL A 116 8.28 4.18 27.34
N ARG A 117 7.13 4.67 26.84
CA ARG A 117 6.50 5.90 27.33
C ARG A 117 6.11 5.84 28.80
N ARG A 118 5.77 4.66 29.33
CA ARG A 118 5.46 4.48 30.76
C ARG A 118 6.70 4.58 31.65
N ILE A 119 7.88 4.26 31.11
CA ILE A 119 9.16 4.27 31.83
C ILE A 119 9.85 5.62 31.67
N ASP A 120 10.01 6.07 30.42
CA ASP A 120 10.66 7.32 30.05
C ASP A 120 9.95 7.95 28.83
N PRO A 121 9.17 9.03 29.03
CA PRO A 121 8.51 9.76 27.96
C PRO A 121 9.44 10.38 26.91
N ASN A 122 10.68 10.74 27.29
CA ASN A 122 11.66 11.31 26.37
C ASN A 122 12.30 10.23 25.51
N LEU A 123 12.64 9.08 26.10
CA LEU A 123 13.12 7.92 25.36
C LEU A 123 12.09 7.42 24.34
N ALA A 124 10.79 7.46 24.69
CA ALA A 124 9.71 7.08 23.78
C ALA A 124 9.65 7.91 22.49
N LYS A 125 10.11 9.17 22.51
CA LYS A 125 10.22 10.02 21.31
C LYS A 125 11.31 9.54 20.36
N MET A 126 12.33 8.86 20.88
CA MET A 126 13.47 8.33 20.13
C MET A 126 13.23 6.91 19.58
N VAL A 127 12.18 6.22 20.03
CA VAL A 127 11.81 4.91 19.49
C VAL A 127 11.32 5.07 18.05
N THR A 128 12.14 4.64 17.10
CA THR A 128 11.82 4.63 15.68
C THR A 128 11.33 3.25 15.23
N ARG A 129 10.43 3.21 14.23
CA ARG A 129 9.91 1.96 13.68
C ARG A 129 11.01 1.16 12.98
N ASP A 130 11.86 1.87 12.25
CA ASP A 130 13.01 1.27 11.59
C ASP A 130 14.22 1.37 12.51
N PRO A 131 15.06 0.34 12.59
CA PRO A 131 16.21 0.37 13.47
C PRO A 131 17.21 1.43 12.98
N PRO A 132 17.91 2.11 13.89
CA PRO A 132 18.79 3.21 13.52
C PRO A 132 19.86 2.74 12.52
N THR A 133 20.05 3.52 11.46
CA THR A 133 21.03 3.24 10.39
C THR A 133 22.42 3.81 10.68
N LYS A 134 22.63 4.38 11.87
CA LYS A 134 23.95 4.81 12.32
C LYS A 134 24.89 3.60 12.36
N LYS A 135 26.14 3.80 11.92
CA LYS A 135 27.18 2.77 11.78
C LYS A 135 27.25 1.83 13.00
N ILE A 136 27.42 2.39 14.19
CA ILE A 136 27.58 1.64 15.44
C ILE A 136 26.39 0.70 15.69
N HIS A 137 25.16 1.20 15.58
CA HIS A 137 23.97 0.38 15.81
C HIS A 137 23.74 -0.67 14.72
N PHE A 138 24.12 -0.37 13.47
CA PHE A 138 24.03 -1.34 12.39
C PHE A 138 24.99 -2.51 12.64
N ILE A 139 26.26 -2.21 12.96
CA ILE A 139 27.29 -3.21 13.23
C ILE A 139 26.87 -4.09 14.41
N ALA A 140 26.51 -3.48 15.55
CA ALA A 140 26.11 -4.23 16.75
C ALA A 140 24.94 -5.20 16.48
N ARG A 141 23.93 -4.77 15.72
CA ARG A 141 22.81 -5.65 15.34
C ARG A 141 23.23 -6.77 14.40
N LYS A 142 24.06 -6.46 13.40
CA LYS A 142 24.52 -7.46 12.44
C LYS A 142 25.46 -8.46 13.08
N GLU A 143 26.31 -8.02 13.99
CA GLU A 143 27.15 -8.88 14.79
C GLU A 143 26.32 -9.87 15.63
N ALA A 144 25.28 -9.37 16.33
CA ALA A 144 24.37 -10.23 17.09
C ALA A 144 23.55 -11.18 16.19
N GLN A 145 23.26 -10.80 14.95
CA GLN A 145 22.63 -11.68 13.98
C GLN A 145 23.60 -12.79 13.53
N ILE A 146 24.82 -12.43 13.15
CA ILE A 146 25.87 -13.36 12.70
C ILE A 146 26.19 -14.39 13.79
N LYS A 147 26.33 -13.96 15.06
CA LYS A 147 26.57 -14.88 16.19
C LYS A 147 25.43 -15.89 16.41
N ARG A 148 24.19 -15.53 16.06
CA ARG A 148 23.03 -16.44 16.16
C ARG A 148 22.95 -17.41 14.98
N GLU A 149 23.28 -16.94 13.78
CA GLU A 149 23.23 -17.74 12.55
C GLU A 149 24.44 -18.69 12.42
N HIS A 150 25.60 -18.27 12.95
CA HIS A 150 26.84 -19.03 12.92
C HIS A 150 27.30 -19.37 14.35
N VAL A 151 26.84 -20.52 14.84
CA VAL A 151 27.21 -21.03 16.17
C VAL A 151 28.74 -21.25 16.22
N GLY A 152 29.39 -20.69 17.24
CA GLY A 152 30.84 -20.83 17.46
C GLY A 152 31.72 -19.75 16.82
N ILE A 153 31.15 -18.78 16.09
CA ILE A 153 31.92 -17.67 15.56
C ILE A 153 32.45 -16.76 16.69
N GLN A 154 33.73 -16.40 16.62
CA GLN A 154 34.36 -15.50 17.58
C GLN A 154 33.88 -14.06 17.38
N HIS A 155 33.80 -13.30 18.48
CA HIS A 155 33.39 -11.89 18.48
C HIS A 155 34.11 -11.02 17.43
N PRO A 156 35.46 -11.01 17.33
CA PRO A 156 36.16 -10.16 16.36
C PRO A 156 35.79 -10.46 14.90
N ASP A 157 35.54 -11.74 14.56
CA ASP A 157 35.20 -12.13 13.19
C ASP A 157 33.77 -11.74 12.83
N ALA A 158 32.82 -11.93 13.76
CA ALA A 158 31.45 -11.45 13.59
C ALA A 158 31.39 -9.92 13.43
N SER A 159 32.22 -9.18 14.17
CA SER A 159 32.30 -7.72 14.09
C SER A 159 32.90 -7.26 12.75
N LYS A 160 33.96 -7.92 12.26
CA LYS A 160 34.54 -7.67 10.94
C LYS A 160 33.53 -7.92 9.81
N MET A 161 32.79 -9.02 9.86
CA MET A 161 31.73 -9.32 8.89
C MET A 161 30.62 -8.26 8.92
N ALA A 162 30.17 -7.87 10.12
CA ALA A 162 29.17 -6.82 10.29
C ALA A 162 29.65 -5.44 9.77
N GLN A 163 30.92 -5.11 9.98
CA GLN A 163 31.57 -3.91 9.45
C GLN A 163 31.61 -3.93 7.93
N LYS A 164 32.03 -5.05 7.31
CA LYS A 164 32.03 -5.22 5.86
C LYS A 164 30.64 -5.03 5.24
N MET A 165 29.61 -5.62 5.85
CA MET A 165 28.22 -5.44 5.40
C MET A 165 27.76 -3.97 5.45
N TYR A 166 28.26 -3.19 6.41
CA TYR A 166 27.97 -1.75 6.48
C TYR A 166 28.69 -0.98 5.37
N ASP A 167 29.95 -1.29 5.12
CA ASP A 167 30.76 -0.62 4.10
C ASP A 167 30.19 -0.90 2.70
N ASP A 168 29.78 -2.14 2.43
CA ASP A 168 29.07 -2.53 1.20
C ASP A 168 27.78 -1.72 1.03
N LEU A 169 27.00 -1.54 2.10
CA LEU A 169 25.77 -0.72 2.08
C LEU A 169 26.05 0.74 1.74
N VAL A 170 27.14 1.32 2.28
CA VAL A 170 27.55 2.70 2.00
C VAL A 170 28.00 2.83 0.55
N GLU A 171 28.77 1.87 0.04
CA GLU A 171 29.22 1.86 -1.33
C GLU A 171 28.04 1.73 -2.32
N ASP A 172 27.09 0.83 -2.04
CA ASP A 172 25.89 0.66 -2.84
C ASP A 172 25.03 1.94 -2.91
N ARG A 173 24.93 2.67 -1.78
CA ARG A 173 24.27 3.98 -1.76
C ARG A 173 24.98 5.00 -2.64
N LYS A 174 26.32 5.07 -2.58
CA LYS A 174 27.11 5.96 -3.44
C LYS A 174 26.92 5.62 -4.92
N ARG A 175 27.02 4.33 -5.28
CA ARG A 175 26.83 3.84 -6.65
C ARG A 175 25.44 4.20 -7.19
N ARG A 176 24.38 4.00 -6.41
CA ARG A 176 23.00 4.38 -6.82
C ARG A 176 22.84 5.89 -6.98
N GLN A 177 23.44 6.67 -6.09
CA GLN A 177 23.40 8.13 -6.20
C GLN A 177 24.11 8.61 -7.47
N ASN A 178 25.24 8.01 -7.82
CA ASN A 178 25.99 8.34 -9.05
C ASN A 178 25.17 8.00 -10.30
N ARG A 179 24.60 6.78 -10.37
CA ARG A 179 23.71 6.39 -11.47
C ARG A 179 22.50 7.31 -11.61
N PHE A 180 21.91 7.74 -10.49
CA PHE A 180 20.80 8.70 -10.52
C PHE A 180 21.23 10.08 -11.06
N LYS A 181 22.41 10.58 -10.65
CA LYS A 181 22.97 11.83 -11.17
C LYS A 181 23.28 11.73 -12.67
N GLU A 182 23.83 10.62 -13.12
CA GLU A 182 24.11 10.33 -14.54
C GLU A 182 22.82 10.29 -15.36
N ALA A 183 21.81 9.53 -14.91
CA ALA A 183 20.51 9.46 -15.55
C ALA A 183 19.83 10.85 -15.64
N LYS A 184 19.97 11.68 -14.59
CA LYS A 184 19.46 13.06 -14.60
C LYS A 184 20.21 13.95 -15.60
N LYS A 185 21.54 13.81 -15.71
CA LYS A 185 22.35 14.54 -16.70
C LYS A 185 21.95 14.14 -18.13
N GLN A 186 21.83 12.85 -18.42
CA GLN A 186 21.40 12.34 -19.73
C GLN A 186 20.00 12.85 -20.09
N LYS A 187 19.05 12.82 -19.15
CA LYS A 187 17.70 13.37 -19.37
C LYS A 187 17.72 14.87 -19.66
N ASN A 188 18.57 15.65 -18.99
CA ASN A 188 18.69 17.10 -19.25
C ASN A 188 19.29 17.40 -20.63
N ILE A 189 20.26 16.59 -21.08
CA ILE A 189 20.84 16.68 -22.44
C ILE A 189 19.76 16.37 -23.48
N GLN A 190 18.97 15.32 -23.25
CA GLN A 190 17.93 14.86 -24.17
C GLN A 190 16.71 15.80 -24.25
N THR A 191 16.45 16.58 -23.19
CA THR A 191 15.31 17.53 -23.13
C THR A 191 15.68 18.96 -23.51
N GLY A 192 16.93 19.21 -23.95
CA GLY A 192 17.37 20.55 -24.39
C GLY A 192 17.36 21.63 -23.31
N ARG A 193 17.07 21.29 -22.04
CA ARG A 193 17.12 22.23 -20.90
C ARG A 193 18.57 22.53 -20.55
N LYS A 194 19.21 23.42 -21.32
CA LYS A 194 20.41 24.12 -20.88
C LYS A 194 20.04 24.90 -19.62
N LYS A 195 20.81 24.71 -18.55
CA LYS A 195 20.74 25.57 -17.37
C LYS A 195 21.07 26.99 -17.85
N GLN A 196 20.07 27.87 -17.85
CA GLN A 196 20.29 29.30 -17.71
C GLN A 196 20.69 29.58 -16.26
#